data_AF-A0A484NMB4-F1
#
_entry.id   AF-A0A484NMB4-F1
#
_cell.length_a   1.000
_cell.length_b   1.000
_cell.length_c   1.000
_cell.angle_alpha   90.00
_cell.angle_beta   90.00
_cell.angle_gamma   90.00
#
_symmetry.space_group_name_H-M   'P 1'
#
loop_
_entity.id
_entity.type
_entity.pdbx_description
1 polymer ?
#
loop_
_entity_poly.entity_id
_entity_poly.type
_entity_poly.pdbx_seq_one_letter_code
_entity_poly.pdbx_strand_id
1 'polypeptide(L)'
;MQTEKNRINKDGELVISSTKTRTQKGNIEDALSKLQAIIDAASYVPPPPSQEQVKRIAKLAAAGERKRLDNKKALSQKKSMRRSRDGWD
;
A
#
# COMPACT_ATOMS: atom_id res chain seq x y z
N MET A 1 -1.04 -4.78 3.04
CA MET A 1 -1.71 -4.15 4.19
C MET A 1 -2.22 -5.28 5.08
N GLN A 2 -1.65 -5.47 6.27
CA GLN A 2 -2.17 -6.46 7.22
C GLN A 2 -3.17 -5.74 8.13
N THR A 3 -4.46 -5.99 7.92
CA THR A 3 -5.57 -5.23 8.54
C THR A 3 -5.77 -5.56 10.03
N GLU A 4 -5.33 -6.74 10.49
CA GLU A 4 -5.59 -7.22 11.85
C GLU A 4 -4.33 -7.40 12.73
N LYS A 5 -3.20 -6.79 12.36
CA LYS A 5 -1.92 -6.96 13.07
C LYS A 5 -2.00 -6.66 14.57
N ASN A 6 -2.86 -5.71 14.97
CA ASN A 6 -3.00 -5.29 16.36
C ASN A 6 -3.81 -6.26 17.23
N ARG A 7 -4.43 -7.29 16.64
CA ARG A 7 -5.21 -8.32 17.35
C ARG A 7 -4.46 -9.64 17.54
N ILE A 8 -3.21 -9.71 17.09
CA ILE A 8 -2.37 -10.90 17.17
C ILE A 8 -1.48 -10.79 18.41
N ASN A 9 -1.51 -11.80 19.28
CA ASN A 9 -0.65 -11.87 20.47
C ASN A 9 0.78 -12.36 20.11
N LYS A 10 1.65 -12.49 21.12
CA LYS A 10 3.05 -12.94 20.90
C LYS A 10 3.15 -14.37 20.36
N ASP A 11 2.13 -15.18 20.65
CA ASP A 11 2.04 -16.59 20.26
C ASP A 11 1.43 -16.77 18.86
N GLY A 12 1.06 -15.68 18.19
CA GLY A 12 0.48 -15.70 16.84
C GLY A 12 -1.02 -15.96 16.80
N GLU A 13 -1.70 -15.91 17.94
CA GLU A 13 -3.15 -16.16 18.03
C GLU A 13 -3.94 -14.87 17.79
N LEU A 14 -5.04 -14.99 17.03
CA LEU A 14 -5.98 -13.89 16.80
C LEU A 14 -6.98 -13.81 17.95
N VAL A 15 -6.89 -12.74 18.75
CA VAL A 15 -7.78 -12.54 19.91
C VAL A 15 -8.97 -11.67 19.51
N ILE A 16 -10.18 -12.24 19.58
CA ILE A 16 -11.44 -11.52 19.31
C ILE A 16 -12.28 -11.51 20.58
N SER A 17 -12.66 -10.32 21.04
CA SER A 17 -13.53 -10.13 22.20
C SER A 17 -14.80 -9.35 21.86
N SER A 18 -15.87 -9.61 22.63
CA SER A 18 -17.11 -8.85 22.57
C SER A 18 -17.69 -8.61 23.95
N THR A 19 -18.08 -7.36 24.22
CA THR A 19 -18.74 -6.90 25.44
C THR A 19 -20.01 -6.11 25.11
N LYS A 20 -20.65 -6.44 23.97
CA LYS A 20 -21.74 -5.66 23.38
C LYS A 20 -23.06 -5.88 24.11
N THR A 21 -23.31 -7.09 24.59
CA THR A 21 -24.55 -7.44 25.32
C THR A 21 -24.23 -7.89 26.74
N ARG A 22 -25.24 -7.87 27.60
CA ARG A 22 -25.13 -8.34 28.99
C ARG A 22 -25.06 -9.87 29.10
N THR A 23 -25.44 -10.61 28.05
CA THR A 23 -25.49 -12.07 28.04
C THR A 23 -24.25 -12.66 27.37
N GLN A 24 -23.69 -13.72 27.93
CA GLN A 24 -22.54 -14.41 27.33
C GLN A 24 -22.86 -14.93 25.93
N LYS A 25 -24.06 -15.50 25.73
CA LYS A 25 -24.52 -15.99 24.43
C LYS A 25 -24.51 -14.91 23.35
N GLY A 26 -25.04 -13.72 23.65
CA GLY A 26 -25.04 -12.62 22.68
C GLY A 26 -23.63 -12.11 22.36
N ASN A 27 -22.71 -12.13 23.34
CA ASN A 27 -21.31 -11.78 23.10
C ASN A 27 -20.58 -12.83 22.25
N ILE A 28 -20.91 -14.12 22.40
CA ILE A 28 -20.38 -15.19 21.54
C ILE A 28 -20.85 -15.01 20.10
N GLU A 29 -22.14 -14.79 19.88
CA GLU A 29 -22.71 -14.57 18.53
C GLU A 29 -22.09 -13.34 17.84
N ASP A 30 -21.86 -12.24 18.60
CA ASP A 30 -21.20 -11.04 18.07
C ASP A 30 -19.71 -11.29 17.77
N ALA A 31 -19.00 -12.04 18.61
CA ALA A 31 -17.61 -12.42 18.35
C ALA A 31 -17.48 -13.29 17.09
N LEU A 32 -18.38 -14.26 16.89
CA LEU A 32 -18.46 -15.06 15.67
C LEU A 32 -18.76 -14.21 14.44
N SER A 33 -19.67 -13.24 14.56
CA SER A 33 -20.00 -12.32 13.47
C SER A 33 -18.80 -11.46 13.07
N LYS A 34 -18.02 -10.97 14.06
CA LYS A 34 -16.77 -10.25 13.81
C LYS A 34 -15.73 -11.11 13.11
N LEU A 35 -15.61 -12.38 13.50
CA LEU A 35 -14.72 -13.33 12.83
C LEU A 35 -15.11 -13.52 11.36
N GLN A 36 -16.40 -13.73 11.09
CA GLN A 36 -16.89 -13.86 9.71
C GLN A 36 -16.58 -12.62 8.88
N ALA A 37 -16.80 -11.43 9.42
CA ALA A 37 -16.49 -10.17 8.73
C ALA A 37 -14.99 -10.02 8.40
N ILE A 38 -14.10 -10.49 9.28
CA ILE A 38 -12.65 -10.51 9.02
C ILE A 38 -12.34 -11.46 7.86
N ILE A 39 -12.95 -12.66 7.85
CA ILE A 39 -12.77 -13.65 6.78
C ILE A 39 -13.26 -13.09 5.45
N ASP A 40 -14.45 -12.47 5.42
CA ASP A 40 -15.03 -11.89 4.21
C ASP A 40 -14.16 -10.76 3.66
N ALA A 41 -13.65 -9.89 4.53
CA ALA A 41 -12.73 -8.82 4.15
C ALA A 41 -11.39 -9.36 3.62
N ALA A 42 -10.87 -10.44 4.22
CA ALA A 42 -9.63 -11.08 3.76
C ALA A 42 -9.84 -11.88 2.46
N SER A 43 -11.04 -12.43 2.25
CA SER A 43 -11.43 -13.15 1.04
C SER A 43 -11.76 -12.22 -0.13
N TYR A 44 -11.87 -10.91 0.11
CA TYR A 44 -12.13 -9.95 -0.95
C TYR A 44 -10.93 -9.87 -1.90
N VAL A 45 -11.08 -10.49 -3.07
CA VAL A 45 -10.15 -10.32 -4.18
C VAL A 45 -10.66 -9.18 -5.05
N PRO A 46 -9.93 -8.05 -5.14
CA PRO A 46 -10.36 -6.95 -6.00
C PRO A 46 -10.41 -7.46 -7.45
N PRO A 47 -11.46 -7.09 -8.22
CA PRO A 47 -11.54 -7.48 -9.61
C PRO A 47 -10.31 -6.95 -10.38
N PRO A 48 -9.87 -7.64 -11.44
CA PRO A 48 -8.76 -7.17 -12.24
C PRO A 48 -9.07 -5.76 -12.78
N PRO A 49 -8.06 -4.86 -12.82
CA PRO A 49 -8.28 -3.50 -13.29
C PRO A 49 -8.80 -3.49 -14.73
N SER A 50 -9.71 -2.56 -15.03
CA SER A 50 -10.24 -2.41 -16.39
C SER A 50 -9.11 -2.05 -17.37
N GLN A 51 -9.29 -2.37 -18.66
CA GLN A 51 -8.28 -2.06 -19.68
C GLN A 51 -7.92 -0.56 -19.71
N GLU A 52 -8.89 0.32 -19.43
CA GLU A 52 -8.65 1.77 -19.33
C GLU A 52 -7.79 2.14 -18.13
N GLN A 53 -8.03 1.51 -16.97
CA GLN A 53 -7.21 1.71 -15.77
C GLN A 53 -5.76 1.26 -16.01
N VAL A 54 -5.57 0.11 -16.66
CA VAL A 54 -4.22 -0.38 -17.02
C VAL A 54 -3.51 0.60 -17.96
N LYS A 55 -4.20 1.10 -18.99
CA LYS A 55 -3.66 2.14 -19.90
C LYS A 55 -3.29 3.42 -19.15
N ARG A 56 -4.13 3.85 -18.21
CA ARG A 56 -3.86 5.03 -17.37
C ARG A 56 -2.61 4.84 -16.50
N ILE A 57 -2.46 3.68 -15.86
CA ILE A 57 -1.29 3.34 -15.05
C ILE A 57 -0.02 3.36 -15.92
N ALA A 58 -0.06 2.73 -17.09
CA ALA A 58 1.07 2.72 -18.02
C ALA A 58 1.47 4.14 -18.47
N LYS A 59 0.49 5.00 -18.78
CA LYS A 59 0.74 6.40 -19.15
C LYS A 59 1.41 7.18 -18.01
N LEU A 60 0.95 6.99 -16.77
CA LEU A 60 1.54 7.64 -15.59
C LEU A 60 2.96 7.17 -15.34
N ALA A 61 3.23 5.86 -15.47
CA ALA A 61 4.57 5.30 -15.34
C ALA A 61 5.53 5.87 -16.40
N ALA A 62 5.11 5.93 -17.66
CA ALA A 62 5.91 6.50 -18.75
C ALA A 62 6.21 8.00 -18.54
N ALA A 63 5.22 8.76 -18.05
CA ALA A 63 5.40 10.17 -17.71
C ALA A 63 6.38 10.37 -16.54
N GLY A 64 6.30 9.51 -15.51
CA GLY A 64 7.24 9.51 -14.39
C GLY A 64 8.66 9.22 -14.83
N GLU A 65 8.84 8.21 -15.69
CA GLU A 65 10.16 7.85 -16.22
C GLU A 65 10.77 8.95 -17.09
N ARG A 66 9.96 9.61 -17.93
CA ARG A 66 10.41 10.77 -18.72
C ARG A 66 10.91 11.89 -17.81
N LYS A 67 10.12 12.27 -16.79
CA LYS A 67 10.52 13.29 -15.80
C LYS A 67 11.81 12.92 -15.09
N ARG A 68 12.00 11.64 -14.73
CA ARG A 68 13.22 11.14 -14.10
C ARG A 68 14.44 11.31 -15.02
N LEU A 69 14.31 10.95 -16.29
CA LEU A 69 15.38 11.09 -17.29
C LEU A 69 15.73 12.55 -17.55
N ASP A 70 14.74 13.43 -17.65
CA ASP A 70 14.96 14.86 -17.87
C ASP A 70 15.68 15.49 -16.66
N ASN A 71 15.24 15.16 -15.44
CA ASN A 71 15.92 15.59 -14.22
C ASN A 71 17.36 15.07 -14.16
N LYS A 72 17.60 13.81 -14.53
CA LYS A 72 18.95 13.23 -14.61
C LYS A 72 19.83 13.98 -15.61
N LYS A 73 19.31 14.30 -16.80
CA LYS A 73 20.02 15.07 -17.83
C LYS A 73 20.33 16.48 -17.38
N ALA A 74 19.36 17.19 -16.81
CA ALA A 74 19.53 18.56 -16.29
C ALA A 74 20.61 18.61 -15.19
N LEU A 75 20.60 17.66 -14.26
CA LEU A 75 21.64 17.55 -13.22
C LEU A 75 23.02 17.25 -13.81
N SER A 76 23.10 16.36 -14.81
CA SER A 76 24.35 16.04 -15.49
C SER A 76 24.94 17.27 -16.20
N GLN A 77 24.12 18.00 -16.97
CA GLN A 77 24.53 19.22 -17.65
C GLN A 77 25.01 20.29 -16.65
N LYS A 78 24.26 20.49 -15.55
CA LYS A 78 24.65 21.42 -14.47
C LYS A 78 26.03 21.07 -13.88
N LYS A 79 26.31 19.77 -13.65
CA LYS A 79 27.61 19.31 -13.16
C LYS A 79 28.71 19.45 -14.20
N SER A 80 28.41 19.25 -15.48
CA SER A 80 29.37 19.44 -16.58
C SER A 80 29.80 20.90 -16.68
N MET A 81 28.86 21.84 -16.67
CA MET A 81 29.15 23.29 -16.73
C MET A 81 29.96 23.80 -15.53
N ARG A 82 29.86 23.15 -14.36
CA ARG A 82 30.73 23.48 -13.22
C ARG A 82 32.16 23.04 -13.46
N ARG A 83 32.37 21.82 -13.98
CA ARG A 83 33.70 21.27 -14.23
C ARG A 83 34.47 21.99 -15.34
N SER A 84 33.76 22.59 -16.30
CA SER A 84 34.41 23.34 -17.39
C SER A 84 34.92 24.72 -17.00
N ARG A 85 34.69 25.20 -15.75
CA ARG A 85 35.21 26.49 -15.26
C ARG A 85 36.52 26.39 -14.48
N ASP A 86 37.03 25.17 -14.27
CA ASP A 86 38.26 24.90 -13.49
C ASP A 86 39.38 24.34 -14.38
N GLY A 87 39.55 24.90 -15.58
CA GLY A 87 40.71 24.66 -16.44
C GLY A 87 41.50 25.95 -16.58
N TRP A 88 42.49 26.15 -15.71
CA TRP A 88 43.63 27.00 -16.03
C TRP A 88 44.51 26.20 -17.01
N ASP A 89 44.27 26.41 -18.30
CA ASP A 89 45.26 26.40 -19.38
C ASP A 89 44.81 27.43 -20.43
#